data_AF-A0A2D0JP56-F1
#
_entry.id   AF-A0A2D0JP56-F1
#
_cell.length_a   1.000
_cell.length_b   1.000
_cell.length_c   1.000
_cell.angle_alpha   90.00
_cell.angle_beta   90.00
_cell.angle_gamma   90.00
#
_symmetry.space_group_name_H-M   'P 1'
#
loop_
_entity.id
_entity.type
_entity.pdbx_description
1 polymer ?
#
loop_
_entity_poly.entity_id
_entity_poly.type
_entity_poly.pdbx_seq_one_letter_code
_entity_poly.pdbx_strand_id
1 'polypeptide(L)'
;MENQPTHSMQLDINNRMTEDEALEKAYDIFLEEALSNLDPADSLLFNLQFEERGGAELLEPSDIWFEHVDFKLDPDFFSEVIIGLAESENAEIDDVFARILICREKSHPVYHILWKK
;
A
#
# COMPACT_ATOMS: atom_id res chain seq x y z
N MET A 1 -28.34 -7.80 30.96
CA MET A 1 -28.11 -8.29 29.58
C MET A 1 -26.96 -7.47 29.06
N GLU A 2 -25.77 -7.87 29.44
CA GLU A 2 -24.54 -7.16 29.15
C GLU A 2 -23.94 -7.75 27.88
N ASN A 3 -23.38 -6.86 27.06
CA ASN A 3 -22.35 -7.03 26.04
C ASN A 3 -22.74 -6.21 24.80
N GLN A 4 -22.59 -4.89 24.94
CA GLN A 4 -22.32 -4.05 23.78
C GLN A 4 -21.00 -4.55 23.18
N PRO A 5 -20.93 -4.95 21.90
CA PRO A 5 -19.65 -5.19 21.28
C PRO A 5 -18.94 -3.84 21.21
N THR A 6 -17.85 -3.75 21.97
CA THR A 6 -16.78 -2.77 21.82
C THR A 6 -16.57 -2.52 20.34
N HIS A 7 -16.59 -1.25 19.92
CA HIS A 7 -16.39 -0.77 18.56
C HIS A 7 -15.14 -1.43 17.95
N SER A 8 -15.34 -2.60 17.37
CA SER A 8 -14.35 -3.41 16.67
C SER A 8 -14.75 -3.20 15.23
N MET A 9 -13.90 -2.56 14.42
CA MET A 9 -14.14 -2.44 12.98
C MET A 9 -14.57 -3.82 12.48
N GLN A 10 -15.83 -3.93 12.06
CA GLN A 10 -16.45 -5.22 11.80
C GLN A 10 -16.08 -5.61 10.36
N LEU A 11 -14.80 -5.94 10.17
CA LEU A 11 -14.23 -6.28 8.89
C LEU A 11 -14.75 -7.65 8.46
N ASP A 12 -15.31 -7.74 7.26
CA ASP A 12 -15.87 -8.99 6.72
C ASP A 12 -14.89 -9.62 5.72
N ILE A 13 -14.33 -10.79 6.08
CA ILE A 13 -13.38 -11.52 5.22
C ILE A 13 -13.97 -11.88 3.85
N ASN A 14 -15.29 -12.03 3.73
CA ASN A 14 -15.95 -12.39 2.48
C ASN A 14 -16.15 -11.18 1.57
N ASN A 15 -16.04 -9.96 2.12
CA ASN A 15 -16.14 -8.70 1.38
C ASN A 15 -14.76 -8.08 1.10
N ARG A 16 -13.68 -8.86 1.25
CA ARG A 16 -12.34 -8.36 0.97
C ARG A 16 -12.06 -8.28 -0.53
N MET A 17 -11.36 -7.25 -0.98
CA MET A 17 -10.77 -7.17 -2.31
C MET A 17 -9.68 -8.21 -2.50
N THR A 18 -9.54 -8.66 -3.74
CA THR A 18 -8.45 -9.53 -4.16
C THR A 18 -7.12 -8.78 -4.10
N GLU A 19 -6.02 -9.52 -4.22
CA GLU A 19 -4.67 -8.92 -4.25
C GLU A 19 -4.52 -7.98 -5.44
N ASP A 20 -5.00 -8.37 -6.63
CA ASP A 20 -5.09 -7.50 -7.81
C ASP A 20 -5.86 -6.21 -7.54
N GLU A 21 -7.09 -6.29 -7.00
CA GLU A 21 -7.89 -5.09 -6.73
C GLU A 21 -7.20 -4.15 -5.73
N ALA A 22 -6.49 -4.71 -4.74
CA ALA A 22 -5.72 -3.93 -3.77
C ALA A 22 -4.50 -3.27 -4.42
N LEU A 23 -3.79 -3.99 -5.30
CA LEU A 23 -2.66 -3.50 -6.09
C LEU A 23 -3.08 -2.37 -7.04
N GLU A 24 -4.11 -2.58 -7.85
CA GLU A 24 -4.65 -1.58 -8.77
C GLU A 24 -5.01 -0.29 -8.02
N LYS A 25 -5.68 -0.42 -6.88
CA LYS A 25 -6.08 0.71 -6.07
C LYS A 25 -4.90 1.42 -5.40
N ALA A 26 -3.93 0.69 -4.87
CA ALA A 26 -2.72 1.29 -4.30
C ALA A 26 -1.91 2.03 -5.37
N TYR A 27 -1.86 1.48 -6.59
CA TYR A 27 -1.21 2.09 -7.72
C TYR A 27 -1.89 3.39 -8.18
N ASP A 28 -3.22 3.40 -8.27
CA ASP A 28 -4.01 4.61 -8.56
C ASP A 28 -3.75 5.72 -7.53
N ILE A 29 -3.88 5.40 -6.24
CA ILE A 29 -3.60 6.31 -5.12
C ILE A 29 -2.16 6.86 -5.18
N PHE A 30 -1.19 6.00 -5.49
CA PHE A 30 0.19 6.42 -5.64
C PHE A 30 0.35 7.40 -6.78
N LEU A 31 -0.20 7.14 -7.97
CA LEU A 31 -0.07 8.04 -9.11
C LEU A 31 -0.69 9.42 -8.84
N GLU A 32 -1.83 9.46 -8.13
CA GLU A 32 -2.47 10.71 -7.73
C GLU A 32 -1.58 11.54 -6.79
N GLU A 33 -0.98 10.89 -5.79
CA GLU A 33 -0.24 11.58 -4.74
C GLU A 33 1.26 11.77 -5.06
N ALA A 34 1.84 10.93 -5.91
CA ALA A 34 3.27 10.87 -6.22
C ALA A 34 3.78 12.18 -6.81
N LEU A 35 3.02 12.80 -7.71
CA LEU A 35 3.39 14.07 -8.34
C LEU A 35 3.52 15.23 -7.34
N SER A 36 2.85 15.14 -6.19
CA SER A 36 2.86 16.18 -5.16
C SER A 36 3.74 15.85 -3.95
N ASN A 37 3.96 14.57 -3.67
CA ASN A 37 4.69 14.11 -2.48
C ASN A 37 6.11 13.60 -2.77
N LEU A 38 6.40 13.08 -3.97
CA LEU A 38 7.75 12.67 -4.34
C LEU A 38 8.64 13.88 -4.59
N ASP A 39 9.93 13.71 -4.33
CA ASP A 39 10.93 14.67 -4.78
C ASP A 39 10.87 14.79 -6.32
N PRO A 40 11.06 15.99 -6.88
CA PRO A 40 11.12 16.19 -8.34
C PRO A 40 12.12 15.26 -9.05
N ALA A 41 13.22 14.86 -8.40
CA ALA A 41 14.16 13.90 -8.97
C ALA A 41 13.55 12.49 -9.04
N ASP A 42 12.92 12.03 -7.96
CA ASP A 42 12.28 10.70 -7.89
C ASP A 42 11.07 10.61 -8.82
N SER A 43 10.23 11.65 -8.87
CA SER A 43 9.09 11.72 -9.79
C SER A 43 9.57 11.65 -11.25
N LEU A 44 10.65 12.36 -11.59
CA LEU A 44 11.23 12.29 -12.95
C LEU A 44 11.82 10.91 -13.23
N LEU A 45 12.54 10.33 -12.27
CA LEU A 45 13.15 9.01 -12.38
C LEU A 45 12.10 7.93 -12.58
N PHE A 46 11.03 7.97 -11.79
CA PHE A 46 9.86 7.10 -11.93
C PHE A 46 9.28 7.23 -13.33
N ASN A 47 8.88 8.43 -13.77
CA ASN A 47 8.29 8.60 -15.11
C ASN A 47 9.20 8.13 -16.26
N LEU A 48 10.52 8.21 -16.12
CA LEU A 48 11.46 7.80 -17.16
C LEU A 48 11.76 6.30 -17.16
N GLN A 49 11.86 5.66 -15.99
CA GLN A 49 12.28 4.27 -15.85
C GLN A 49 11.14 3.30 -15.54
N PHE A 50 9.95 3.79 -15.17
CA PHE A 50 8.83 2.94 -14.76
C PHE A 50 8.37 2.00 -15.87
N GLU A 51 8.38 2.42 -17.14
CA GLU A 51 7.97 1.56 -18.25
C GLU A 51 8.86 0.31 -18.41
N GLU A 52 10.14 0.39 -18.03
CA GLU A 52 11.11 -0.70 -18.20
C GLU A 52 11.44 -1.44 -16.89
N ARG A 53 11.39 -0.73 -15.75
CA ARG A 53 11.86 -1.20 -14.44
C ARG A 53 10.87 -1.00 -13.32
N GLY A 54 9.73 -0.37 -13.62
CA GLY A 54 8.67 -0.10 -12.68
C GLY A 54 8.04 -1.39 -12.18
N GLY A 55 7.93 -1.50 -10.87
CA GLY A 55 7.28 -2.62 -10.21
C GLY A 55 6.39 -2.15 -9.08
N ALA A 56 5.32 -2.90 -8.85
CA ALA A 56 4.53 -2.83 -7.64
C ALA A 56 4.43 -4.24 -7.05
N GLU A 57 4.81 -4.40 -5.79
CA GLU A 57 4.73 -5.68 -5.09
C GLU A 57 3.81 -5.58 -3.88
N LEU A 58 2.93 -6.55 -3.74
CA LEU A 58 2.05 -6.70 -2.58
C LEU A 58 2.73 -7.61 -1.55
N LEU A 59 2.91 -7.07 -0.36
CA LEU A 59 3.58 -7.66 0.77
C LEU A 59 2.67 -7.61 2.01
N GLU A 60 3.05 -8.39 3.02
CA GLU A 60 2.43 -8.29 4.34
C GLU A 60 2.84 -6.98 5.02
N PRO A 61 1.96 -6.35 5.82
CA PRO A 61 2.27 -5.11 6.50
C PRO A 61 3.44 -5.29 7.47
N SER A 62 4.54 -4.58 7.19
CA SER A 62 5.75 -4.58 8.02
C SER A 62 5.54 -3.87 9.37
N ASP A 63 6.43 -4.17 10.34
CA ASP A 63 6.42 -3.60 11.70
C ASP A 63 6.37 -2.06 11.73
N ILE A 64 6.92 -1.39 10.71
CA ILE A 64 6.87 0.07 10.58
C ILE A 64 5.45 0.62 10.65
N TRP A 65 4.47 -0.10 10.09
CA TRP A 65 3.10 0.34 10.12
C TRP A 65 2.51 0.30 11.53
N PHE A 66 2.92 -0.65 12.36
CA PHE A 66 2.43 -0.73 13.75
C PHE A 66 2.87 0.48 14.58
N GLU A 67 3.97 1.14 14.21
CA GLU A 67 4.37 2.42 14.82
C GLU A 67 3.65 3.63 14.19
N HIS A 68 3.25 3.52 12.93
CA HIS A 68 2.57 4.58 12.18
C HIS A 68 1.04 4.59 12.36
N VAL A 69 0.43 3.45 12.70
CA VAL A 69 -1.01 3.32 12.88
C VAL A 69 -1.38 2.92 14.31
N ASP A 70 -2.35 3.62 14.88
CA ASP A 70 -2.86 3.35 16.24
C ASP A 70 -3.89 2.19 16.30
N PHE A 71 -3.93 1.33 15.27
CA PHE A 71 -4.88 0.22 15.19
C PHE A 71 -4.19 -1.11 14.90
N LYS A 72 -4.90 -2.21 15.16
CA LYS A 72 -4.39 -3.55 14.93
C LYS A 72 -4.37 -3.84 13.42
N LEU A 73 -3.18 -3.99 12.87
CA LEU A 73 -3.00 -4.50 11.51
C LEU A 73 -3.23 -6.00 11.51
N ASP A 74 -4.21 -6.42 10.72
CA ASP A 74 -4.51 -7.83 10.50
C ASP A 74 -4.10 -8.18 9.06
N PRO A 75 -3.11 -9.08 8.84
CA PRO A 75 -2.60 -9.40 7.50
C PRO A 75 -3.67 -10.00 6.58
N ASP A 76 -4.76 -10.54 7.15
CA ASP A 76 -5.93 -10.99 6.40
C ASP A 76 -6.73 -9.87 5.72
N PHE A 77 -6.60 -8.64 6.21
CA PHE A 77 -7.33 -7.46 5.76
C PHE A 77 -6.44 -6.31 5.32
N PHE A 78 -5.20 -6.22 5.79
CA PHE A 78 -4.28 -5.15 5.44
C PHE A 78 -3.13 -5.72 4.64
N SER A 79 -2.78 -5.04 3.56
CA SER A 79 -1.62 -5.38 2.73
C SER A 79 -0.81 -4.13 2.47
N GLU A 80 0.50 -4.30 2.47
CA GLU A 80 1.44 -3.28 2.06
C GLU A 80 1.71 -3.46 0.57
N VAL A 81 1.59 -2.39 -0.21
CA VAL A 81 2.00 -2.36 -1.60
C VAL A 81 3.21 -1.45 -1.70
N ILE A 82 4.34 -2.00 -2.11
CA ILE A 82 5.55 -1.23 -2.36
C ILE A 82 5.63 -0.88 -3.84
N ILE A 83 5.93 0.37 -4.16
CA ILE A 83 6.06 0.86 -5.53
C ILE A 83 7.44 1.45 -5.69
N GLY A 84 8.15 1.01 -6.72
CA GLY A 84 9.55 1.35 -6.92
C GLY A 84 10.10 0.91 -8.26
N LEU A 85 11.43 0.94 -8.35
CA LEU A 85 12.19 0.42 -9.49
C LEU A 85 12.98 -0.81 -9.05
N ALA A 86 12.90 -1.86 -9.86
CA ALA A 86 13.78 -3.01 -9.77
C ALA A 86 14.99 -2.84 -10.70
N GLU A 87 16.07 -3.59 -10.45
CA GLU A 87 17.22 -3.62 -11.37
C GLU A 87 16.82 -4.20 -12.75
N SER A 88 15.81 -5.06 -12.78
CA SER A 88 15.29 -5.76 -13.97
C SER A 88 13.85 -6.22 -13.72
N GLU A 89 13.09 -6.54 -14.78
CA GLU A 89 11.69 -7.00 -14.69
C GLU A 89 11.45 -8.21 -13.76
N ASN A 90 12.47 -9.05 -13.55
CA ASN A 90 12.41 -10.22 -12.68
C ASN A 90 13.19 -10.06 -11.36
N ALA A 91 13.70 -8.86 -11.07
CA ALA A 91 14.41 -8.57 -9.83
C ALA A 91 13.44 -7.98 -8.79
N GLU A 92 13.79 -8.14 -7.52
CA GLU A 92 13.08 -7.48 -6.42
C GLU A 92 13.23 -5.94 -6.53
N ILE A 93 12.23 -5.22 -6.02
CA ILE A 93 12.29 -3.76 -5.97
C ILE A 93 13.40 -3.32 -5.00
N ASP A 94 14.53 -2.88 -5.53
CA ASP A 94 15.65 -2.36 -4.74
C ASP A 94 15.43 -0.88 -4.37
N ASP A 95 14.84 -0.10 -5.28
CA ASP A 95 14.60 1.32 -5.06
C ASP A 95 13.10 1.59 -4.84
N VAL A 96 12.66 1.56 -3.57
CA VAL A 96 11.27 1.80 -3.16
C VAL A 96 11.00 3.30 -3.04
N PHE A 97 10.11 3.83 -3.88
CA PHE A 97 9.67 5.23 -3.83
C PHE A 97 8.56 5.47 -2.81
N ALA A 98 7.62 4.54 -2.71
CA ALA A 98 6.52 4.64 -1.77
C ALA A 98 6.06 3.27 -1.28
N ARG A 99 5.55 3.25 -0.05
CA ARG A 99 4.89 2.12 0.57
C ARG A 99 3.46 2.51 0.88
N ILE A 100 2.49 1.83 0.31
CA ILE A 100 1.07 2.08 0.51
C ILE A 100 0.48 0.94 1.33
N LEU A 101 0.05 1.23 2.55
CA LEU A 101 -0.79 0.32 3.31
C LEU A 101 -2.22 0.47 2.83
N ILE A 102 -2.84 -0.62 2.37
CA ILE A 102 -4.23 -0.62 1.94
C ILE A 102 -5.06 -1.63 2.73
N CYS A 103 -6.24 -1.20 3.14
CA CYS A 103 -7.25 -2.09 3.67
C CYS A 103 -7.96 -2.78 2.51
N ARG A 104 -7.85 -4.10 2.47
CA ARG A 104 -8.56 -4.99 1.57
C ARG A 104 -10.07 -5.03 1.85
N GLU A 105 -10.63 -4.28 2.79
CA GLU A 105 -12.06 -4.34 3.06
C GLU A 105 -12.80 -3.31 2.18
N LYS A 106 -13.79 -3.76 1.38
CA LYS A 106 -14.45 -2.88 0.39
C LYS A 106 -15.37 -1.82 1.02
N SER A 107 -15.86 -2.02 2.23
CA SER A 107 -16.74 -1.08 2.95
C SER A 107 -15.96 -0.02 3.72
N HIS A 108 -14.70 -0.28 4.04
CA HIS A 108 -13.80 0.62 4.76
C HIS A 108 -12.50 0.85 3.97
N PRO A 109 -12.50 1.80 3.01
CA PRO A 109 -11.31 2.14 2.24
C PRO A 109 -10.33 2.97 3.09
N VAL A 110 -9.60 2.32 3.99
CA VAL A 110 -8.48 2.92 4.72
C VAL A 110 -7.19 2.69 3.95
N TYR A 111 -6.41 3.75 3.74
CA TYR A 111 -5.09 3.65 3.15
C TYR A 111 -4.12 4.64 3.81
N HIS A 112 -2.84 4.28 3.83
CA HIS A 112 -1.76 5.17 4.28
C HIS A 112 -0.59 5.05 3.32
N ILE A 113 0.11 6.16 3.09
CA ILE A 113 1.26 6.19 2.19
C ILE A 113 2.48 6.69 2.96
N LEU A 114 3.58 5.95 2.84
CA LEU A 114 4.90 6.33 3.31
C LEU A 114 5.78 6.56 2.09
N TRP A 115 6.18 7.81 1.89
CA TRP A 115 7.09 8.22 0.83
C TRP A 115 8.55 8.05 1.26
N LYS A 116 9.41 7.71 0.31
CA LYS A 116 10.87 7.78 0.46
C LYS A 116 11.27 9.21 0.87
N LYS A 117 12.14 9.34 1.87
CA LYS A 117 12.66 10.62 2.39
C LYS A 117 14.16 10.75 2.17
#